data_AF-A0A259D875-F1
#
_entry.id   AF-A0A259D875-F1
#
_cell.length_a   1.000
_cell.length_b   1.000
_cell.length_c   1.000
_cell.angle_alpha   90.00
_cell.angle_beta   90.00
_cell.angle_gamma   90.00
#
_symmetry.space_group_name_H-M   'P 1'
#
loop_
_entity.id
_entity.type
_entity.pdbx_description
1 polymer ?
#
loop_
_entity_poly.entity_id
_entity_poly.type
_entity_poly.pdbx_seq_one_letter_code
_entity_poly.pdbx_strand_id
1 'polypeptide(L)'
;MTSLLEKGRAFFGRETFGLLLLMAAMVVLFSLASPKFLAVANLSSMGFQAPLLGLLTIAMLAPMISGGFNLAVIYTANLSGLAFAWVLLQFGGPEAGLGAILLGSIAALIVGATAGAAMGLVIAY
;
A
#
# COMPACT_ATOMS: atom_id res chain seq x y z
N MET A 1 -18.04 2.89 -31.09
CA MET A 1 -17.32 3.00 -29.79
C MET A 1 -17.31 1.69 -28.98
N THR A 2 -18.31 0.81 -29.11
CA THR A 2 -18.40 -0.51 -28.42
C THR A 2 -17.40 -1.56 -28.93
N SER A 3 -17.02 -1.53 -30.21
CA SER A 3 -16.10 -2.51 -30.81
C SER A 3 -14.70 -2.55 -30.16
N LEU A 4 -14.15 -1.41 -29.74
CA LEU A 4 -12.83 -1.36 -29.07
C LEU A 4 -12.89 -1.89 -27.64
N LEU A 5 -13.98 -1.59 -26.92
CA LEU A 5 -14.22 -2.08 -25.56
C LEU A 5 -14.48 -3.59 -25.55
N GLU A 6 -15.21 -4.11 -26.54
CA GLU A 6 -15.44 -5.55 -26.70
C GLU A 6 -14.17 -6.30 -27.09
N LYS A 7 -13.37 -5.77 -28.03
CA LYS A 7 -12.07 -6.35 -28.38
C LYS A 7 -11.10 -6.36 -27.19
N GLY A 8 -11.05 -5.27 -26.42
CA GLY A 8 -10.22 -5.18 -25.22
C GLY A 8 -10.64 -6.15 -24.12
N ARG A 9 -11.94 -6.28 -23.87
CA ARG A 9 -12.50 -7.26 -22.91
C ARG A 9 -12.29 -8.71 -23.35
N ALA A 10 -12.39 -8.99 -24.64
CA ALA A 10 -12.16 -10.32 -25.19
C ALA A 10 -10.68 -10.74 -25.09
N PHE A 11 -9.75 -9.77 -25.22
CA PHE A 11 -8.31 -10.04 -25.15
C PHE A 11 -7.78 -10.13 -23.71
N PHE A 12 -8.17 -9.22 -22.82
CA PHE A 12 -7.65 -9.18 -21.44
C PHE A 12 -8.53 -9.92 -20.42
N GLY A 13 -9.74 -10.31 -20.79
CA GLY A 13 -10.77 -10.73 -19.84
C GLY A 13 -11.52 -9.53 -19.24
N ARG A 14 -12.79 -9.73 -18.92
CA ARG A 14 -13.72 -8.65 -18.56
C ARG A 14 -13.31 -7.93 -17.26
N GLU A 15 -12.78 -8.68 -16.30
CA GLU A 15 -12.32 -8.18 -15.00
C GLU A 15 -11.00 -7.42 -15.11
N THR A 16 -9.98 -8.02 -15.72
CA THR A 16 -8.67 -7.40 -15.96
C THR A 16 -8.82 -6.11 -16.76
N PHE A 17 -9.68 -6.10 -17.78
CA PHE A 17 -9.95 -4.90 -18.55
C PHE A 17 -10.59 -3.79 -17.70
N GLY A 18 -11.49 -4.16 -16.77
CA GLY A 18 -12.04 -3.21 -15.79
C GLY A 18 -10.97 -2.64 -14.85
N LEU A 19 -10.07 -3.49 -14.36
CA LEU A 19 -8.95 -3.07 -13.51
C LEU A 19 -7.97 -2.17 -14.26
N LEU A 20 -7.66 -2.46 -15.53
CA LEU A 20 -6.82 -1.62 -16.38
C LEU A 20 -7.45 -0.25 -16.63
N LEU A 21 -8.76 -0.21 -16.86
CA LEU A 21 -9.51 1.04 -17.01
C LEU A 21 -9.46 1.87 -15.71
N LEU A 22 -9.69 1.22 -14.57
CA LEU A 22 -9.62 1.86 -13.25
C LEU A 22 -8.21 2.39 -12.97
N MET A 23 -7.17 1.61 -13.29
CA MET A 23 -5.78 2.03 -13.16
C MET A 23 -5.49 3.27 -13.99
N ALA A 24 -5.91 3.29 -15.27
CA ALA A 24 -5.75 4.45 -16.13
C ALA A 24 -6.48 5.68 -15.59
N ALA A 25 -7.71 5.51 -15.10
CA ALA A 25 -8.48 6.58 -14.48
C ALA A 25 -7.78 7.15 -13.22
N MET A 26 -7.28 6.28 -12.34
CA MET A 26 -6.54 6.67 -11.14
C MET A 26 -5.25 7.43 -11.48
N VAL A 27 -4.49 6.97 -12.48
CA VAL A 27 -3.26 7.64 -12.92
C VAL A 27 -3.57 9.04 -13.42
N VAL A 28 -4.59 9.22 -14.25
CA VAL A 28 -5.00 10.55 -14.74
C VAL A 28 -5.44 11.43 -13.59
N LEU A 29 -6.31 10.92 -12.72
CA LEU A 29 -6.86 11.68 -11.59
C LEU A 29 -5.76 12.16 -10.64
N PHE A 30 -4.85 11.28 -10.23
CA PHE A 30 -3.77 11.64 -9.30
C PHE A 30 -2.69 12.48 -9.95
N SER A 31 -2.44 12.33 -11.26
CA SER A 31 -1.53 13.23 -12.00
C SER A 31 -2.06 14.66 -12.04
N LEU A 32 -3.39 14.84 -12.13
CA LEU A 32 -4.04 16.15 -12.08
C LEU A 32 -4.15 16.69 -10.64
N ALA A 33 -4.42 15.83 -9.66
CA ALA A 33 -4.62 16.24 -8.27
C ALA A 33 -3.31 16.54 -7.53
N SER A 34 -2.19 15.89 -7.90
CA SER A 34 -0.91 16.08 -7.24
C SER A 34 0.24 16.19 -8.26
N PRO A 35 0.95 17.33 -8.31
CA PRO A 35 2.07 17.51 -9.23
C PRO A 35 3.26 16.58 -8.93
N LYS A 36 3.31 15.98 -7.72
CA LYS A 36 4.35 15.04 -7.31
C LYS A 36 4.01 13.58 -7.59
N PHE A 37 2.82 13.27 -8.09
CA PHE A 37 2.38 11.89 -8.30
C PHE A 37 3.28 11.14 -9.30
N LEU A 38 3.60 11.75 -10.44
CA LEU A 38 4.50 11.18 -11.45
C LEU A 38 5.99 11.46 -11.18
N ALA A 39 6.33 12.02 -10.02
CA ALA A 39 7.73 12.25 -9.67
C ALA A 39 8.47 10.92 -9.52
N VAL A 40 9.73 10.87 -9.97
CA VAL A 40 10.57 9.67 -9.90
C VAL A 40 10.61 9.09 -8.49
N ALA A 41 10.74 9.94 -7.46
CA ALA A 41 10.73 9.49 -6.07
C ALA A 41 9.44 8.74 -5.67
N ASN A 42 8.28 9.20 -6.14
CA ASN A 42 7.00 8.55 -5.86
C ASN A 42 6.86 7.22 -6.61
N LEU A 43 7.24 7.20 -7.89
CA LEU A 43 7.25 5.98 -8.71
C LEU A 43 8.24 4.93 -8.17
N SER A 44 9.43 5.37 -7.72
CA SER A 44 10.40 4.50 -7.07
C SER A 44 9.85 3.94 -5.75
N SER A 45 9.18 4.76 -4.93
CA SER A 45 8.51 4.28 -3.72
C SER A 45 7.45 3.22 -4.01
N MET A 46 6.61 3.44 -5.02
CA MET A 46 5.63 2.44 -5.47
C MET A 46 6.31 1.17 -6.00
N GLY A 47 7.42 1.33 -6.73
CA GLY A 47 8.23 0.22 -7.25
C GLY A 47 8.84 -0.64 -6.15
N PHE A 48 9.33 -0.06 -5.05
CA PHE A 48 9.85 -0.80 -3.90
C PHE A 48 8.76 -1.49 -3.08
N GLN A 49 7.53 -0.95 -3.09
CA GLN A 49 6.40 -1.59 -2.41
C GLN A 49 5.97 -2.89 -3.10
N ALA A 50 6.06 -3.00 -4.43
CA ALA A 50 5.62 -4.21 -5.14
C ALA A 50 6.36 -5.50 -4.70
N PRO A 51 7.70 -5.53 -4.61
CA PRO A 51 8.43 -6.66 -4.02
C PRO A 51 8.08 -6.91 -2.54
N LEU A 52 7.89 -5.84 -1.76
CA LEU A 52 7.50 -5.91 -0.34
C LEU A 52 6.14 -6.59 -0.18
N LEU A 53 5.17 -6.28 -1.03
CA LEU A 53 3.86 -6.95 -1.05
C LEU A 53 4.01 -8.45 -1.31
N GLY A 54 4.90 -8.86 -2.23
CA GLY A 54 5.21 -10.27 -2.48
C GLY A 54 5.86 -10.99 -1.29
N LEU A 55 6.64 -10.28 -0.47
CA LEU A 55 7.16 -10.83 0.79
C LEU A 55 6.06 -10.95 1.85
N LEU A 56 5.21 -9.93 1.95
CA LEU A 56 4.09 -9.90 2.90
C LEU A 56 3.03 -10.97 2.61
N THR A 57 2.84 -11.37 1.35
CA THR A 57 1.93 -12.49 1.01
C THR A 57 2.46 -13.83 1.54
N ILE A 58 3.79 -14.02 1.61
CA ILE A 58 4.38 -15.19 2.29
C ILE A 58 4.12 -15.13 3.80
N ALA A 59 4.17 -13.93 4.39
CA ALA A 59 3.79 -13.76 5.80
C ALA A 59 2.29 -14.07 6.04
N MET A 60 1.41 -13.75 5.08
CA MET A 60 -0.02 -14.07 5.14
C MET A 60 -0.33 -15.56 4.96
N LEU A 61 0.58 -16.37 4.39
CA LEU A 61 0.37 -17.81 4.22
C LEU A 61 0.22 -18.55 5.56
N ALA A 62 0.99 -18.17 6.58
CA ALA A 62 0.97 -18.83 7.89
C ALA A 62 -0.44 -18.83 8.55
N PRO A 63 -1.14 -17.69 8.70
CA PRO A 63 -2.51 -17.70 9.19
C PRO A 63 -3.49 -18.36 8.22
N MET A 64 -3.32 -18.19 6.90
CA MET A 64 -4.20 -18.83 5.90
C MET A 64 -4.22 -20.36 6.01
N ILE A 65 -3.05 -20.98 6.20
CA ILE A 65 -2.93 -22.43 6.37
C ILE A 65 -3.52 -22.88 7.72
N SER A 66 -3.48 -22.01 8.72
CA SER A 66 -4.05 -22.27 10.06
C SER A 66 -5.58 -22.10 10.10
N GLY A 67 -6.24 -21.84 8.96
CA GLY A 67 -7.68 -21.63 8.85
C GLY A 67 -8.14 -20.19 9.13
N GLY A 68 -7.21 -19.25 9.35
CA GLY A 68 -7.50 -17.84 9.60
C GLY A 68 -7.28 -16.96 8.36
N PHE A 69 -8.17 -16.01 8.11
CA PHE A 69 -8.01 -15.04 7.01
C PHE A 69 -7.38 -13.74 7.55
N ASN A 70 -6.12 -13.44 7.20
CA ASN A 70 -5.42 -12.24 7.66
C ASN A 70 -4.93 -11.35 6.51
N LEU A 71 -5.88 -10.73 5.81
CA LEU A 71 -5.58 -9.71 4.78
C LEU A 71 -5.07 -8.39 5.37
N ALA A 72 -5.13 -8.23 6.69
CA ALA A 72 -4.80 -6.99 7.36
C ALA A 72 -3.30 -6.70 7.45
N VAL A 73 -2.42 -7.71 7.31
CA VAL A 73 -0.97 -7.50 7.43
C VAL A 73 -0.44 -6.46 6.44
N ILE A 74 -0.92 -6.46 5.19
CA ILE A 74 -0.53 -5.46 4.18
C ILE A 74 -1.04 -4.06 4.58
N TYR A 75 -2.26 -3.97 5.11
CA TYR A 75 -2.80 -2.70 5.58
C TYR A 75 -2.05 -2.18 6.82
N THR A 76 -1.69 -3.05 7.76
CA THR A 76 -0.86 -2.71 8.92
C THR A 76 0.51 -2.18 8.49
N ALA A 77 1.17 -2.84 7.54
CA ALA A 77 2.45 -2.37 7.01
C ALA A 77 2.33 -0.98 6.35
N ASN A 78 1.27 -0.75 5.57
CA ASN A 78 1.00 0.55 4.95
C ASN A 78 0.71 1.64 6.00
N LEU A 79 -0.10 1.35 7.01
CA LEU A 79 -0.41 2.29 8.09
C LEU A 79 0.83 2.67 8.90
N SER A 80 1.67 1.69 9.25
CA SER A 80 2.96 1.94 9.89
C SER A 80 3.90 2.79 9.03
N GLY A 81 3.99 2.51 7.72
CA GLY A 81 4.78 3.32 6.78
C GLY A 81 4.27 4.75 6.65
N LEU A 82 2.95 4.95 6.62
CA LEU A 82 2.34 6.27 6.59
C LEU A 82 2.58 7.04 7.89
N ALA A 83 2.49 6.37 9.05
CA ALA A 83 2.80 6.97 10.34
C ALA A 83 4.26 7.44 10.42
N PHE A 84 5.20 6.61 9.94
CA PHE A 84 6.61 6.97 9.82
C PHE A 84 6.80 8.22 8.95
N ALA A 85 6.23 8.19 7.74
CA ALA A 85 6.33 9.31 6.79
C ALA A 85 5.69 10.59 7.34
N TRP A 86 4.57 10.48 8.05
CA TRP A 86 3.90 11.61 8.68
C TRP A 86 4.79 12.27 9.74
N VAL A 87 5.46 11.48 10.59
CA VAL A 87 6.42 12.02 11.56
C VAL A 87 7.56 12.73 10.83
N LEU A 88 8.18 12.10 9.82
CA LEU A 88 9.25 12.74 9.07
C LEU A 88 8.83 14.09 8.48
N LEU A 89 7.63 14.17 7.90
CA LEU A 89 7.10 15.42 7.34
C LEU A 89 6.97 16.54 8.38
N GLN A 90 6.69 16.22 9.64
CA GLN A 90 6.61 17.22 10.72
C GLN A 90 7.99 17.75 11.15
N PHE A 91 9.06 17.00 10.92
CA PHE A 91 10.41 17.32 11.41
C PHE A 91 11.41 17.67 10.28
N GLY A 92 10.92 18.20 9.15
CA GLY A 92 11.77 18.66 8.04
C GLY A 92 11.81 17.74 6.81
N GLY A 93 10.99 16.68 6.80
CA GLY A 93 10.79 15.82 5.63
C GLY A 93 12.09 15.14 5.18
N PRO A 94 12.56 15.37 3.93
CA PRO A 94 13.81 14.78 3.43
C PRO A 94 15.06 15.14 4.23
N GLU A 95 15.04 16.26 4.95
CA GLU A 95 16.16 16.77 5.76
C GLU A 95 16.02 16.41 7.25
N ALA A 96 15.06 15.56 7.59
CA ALA A 96 14.79 15.18 8.96
C ALA A 96 16.02 14.49 9.60
N GLY A 97 16.46 15.03 10.74
CA GLY A 97 17.61 14.51 11.48
C GLY A 97 17.33 13.15 12.14
N LEU A 98 18.38 12.55 12.70
CA LEU A 98 18.34 11.21 13.31
C LEU A 98 17.23 11.05 14.37
N GLY A 99 16.94 12.11 15.13
CA GLY A 99 15.88 12.10 16.15
C GLY A 99 14.48 11.92 15.58
N ALA A 100 14.20 12.49 14.40
CA ALA A 100 12.92 12.32 13.71
C ALA A 100 12.76 10.92 13.12
N ILE A 101 13.85 10.30 12.65
CA ILE A 101 13.86 8.90 12.19
C ILE A 101 13.55 7.96 13.35
N LEU A 102 14.16 8.18 14.52
CA LEU A 102 13.89 7.39 15.72
C LEU A 102 12.43 7.55 16.17
N LEU A 103 11.95 8.79 16.25
CA LEU A 103 10.56 9.06 16.64
C LEU A 103 9.56 8.47 15.64
N GLY A 104 9.83 8.59 14.33
CA GLY A 104 9.01 7.99 13.29
C GLY A 104 8.98 6.48 13.38
N SER A 105 10.12 5.84 13.66
CA SER A 105 10.21 4.39 13.84
C SER A 105 9.38 3.93 15.04
N ILE A 106 9.44 4.66 16.16
CA ILE A 106 8.62 4.39 17.35
C ILE A 106 7.13 4.54 17.00
N ALA A 107 6.74 5.61 16.32
CA ALA A 107 5.34 5.82 15.91
C ALA A 107 4.85 4.69 14.99
N ALA A 108 5.65 4.27 14.02
CA ALA A 108 5.33 3.18 13.11
C ALA A 108 5.15 1.84 13.85
N LEU A 109 6.00 1.55 14.84
CA LEU A 109 5.88 0.37 15.70
C LEU A 109 4.61 0.40 16.56
N ILE A 110 4.26 1.56 17.14
CA ILE A 110 3.04 1.72 17.93
C ILE A 110 1.81 1.50 17.06
N VAL A 111 1.75 2.13 15.88
CA VAL A 111 0.63 1.94 14.93
C VAL A 111 0.54 0.49 14.46
N GLY A 112 1.69 -0.13 14.17
CA GLY A 112 1.75 -1.53 13.73
C GLY A 112 1.29 -2.51 14.81
N ALA A 113 1.76 -2.31 16.05
CA ALA A 113 1.39 -3.14 17.19
C ALA A 113 -0.08 -2.97 17.58
N THR A 114 -0.62 -1.75 17.55
CA THR A 114 -2.03 -1.50 17.85
C THR A 114 -2.96 -2.10 16.79
N ALA A 115 -2.66 -1.91 15.50
CA ALA A 115 -3.40 -2.55 14.43
C ALA A 115 -3.29 -4.08 14.47
N GLY A 116 -2.09 -4.60 14.74
CA GLY A 116 -1.84 -6.04 14.90
C GLY A 116 -2.60 -6.64 16.09
N ALA A 117 -2.62 -5.97 17.23
CA ALA A 117 -3.36 -6.39 18.41
C ALA A 117 -4.88 -6.41 18.14
N ALA A 118 -5.41 -5.37 17.49
CA ALA A 118 -6.81 -5.31 17.11
C ALA A 118 -7.19 -6.48 16.18
N MET A 119 -6.34 -6.78 15.19
CA MET A 119 -6.56 -7.92 14.29
C MET A 119 -6.41 -9.27 15.01
N GLY A 120 -5.48 -9.39 15.95
CA GLY A 120 -5.33 -10.59 16.77
C GLY A 120 -6.58 -10.91 17.58
N LEU A 121 -7.23 -9.88 18.15
CA LEU A 121 -8.51 -10.04 18.86
C LEU A 121 -9.64 -10.52 17.93
N VAL A 122 -9.68 -10.03 16.69
CA VAL A 122 -10.69 -10.42 15.70
C VAL A 122 -10.45 -11.84 15.18
N ILE A 123 -9.21 -12.29 15.03
CA ILE A 123 -8.89 -13.63 14.53
C ILE A 123 -9.01 -14.70 15.62
N ALA A 124 -8.80 -14.33 16.89
CA ALA A 124 -8.89 -15.24 18.02
C ALA A 124 -10.33 -15.66 18.39
N TYR A 125 -11.34 -15.00 17.81
CA TYR A 125 -12.77 -15.23 18.04
C TYR A 125 -13.48 -15.55 16.72
#